data_AF-X0V8Y5-F1
#
_entry.id   AF-X0V8Y5-F1
#
_cell.length_a   1.000
_cell.length_b   1.000
_cell.length_c   1.000
_cell.angle_alpha   90.00
_cell.angle_beta   90.00
_cell.angle_gamma   90.00
#
_symmetry.space_group_name_H-M   'P 1'
#
loop_
_entity.id
_entity.type
_entity.pdbx_description
1 polymer ?
#
loop_
_entity_poly.entity_id
_entity_poly.type
_entity_poly.pdbx_seq_one_letter_code
_entity_poly.pdbx_strand_id
1 'polypeptide(L)'
;TDNPSPANWYGFTKYAGELEIRNLIENYCIIRTSFRPVKWDFPTVYTNVYTSADYIDIIAKEIILCLNYNLNGIIHIGTPTKSLYELAKVRNPYIIPEECSDETFPKRRDLNIDNWFFEKRKRGNL
;
A
#
# COMPACT_ATOMS: atom_id res chain seq x y z
N THR A 1 -2.02 11.02 -11.76
CA THR A 1 -2.35 10.66 -10.36
C THR A 1 -3.79 10.22 -10.31
N ASP A 2 -4.11 9.27 -9.45
CA ASP A 2 -5.47 8.80 -9.21
C ASP A 2 -6.31 9.86 -8.47
N ASN A 3 -7.63 9.85 -8.69
CA ASN A 3 -8.56 10.73 -7.98
C ASN A 3 -9.10 10.01 -6.73
N PRO A 4 -8.76 10.44 -5.49
CA PRO A 4 -9.17 9.73 -4.29
C PRO A 4 -10.69 9.78 -4.08
N SER A 5 -11.29 8.63 -3.77
CA SER A 5 -12.68 8.51 -3.31
C SER A 5 -12.70 7.74 -1.98
N PRO A 6 -12.54 8.41 -0.83
CA PRO A 6 -12.42 7.74 0.46
C PRO A 6 -13.68 6.94 0.83
N ALA A 7 -13.51 5.65 1.12
CA ALA A 7 -14.62 4.75 1.45
C ALA A 7 -15.14 4.88 2.90
N ASN A 8 -14.40 5.55 3.78
CA ASN A 8 -14.77 5.70 5.18
C ASN A 8 -14.20 6.99 5.80
N TRP A 9 -14.61 7.28 7.03
CA TRP A 9 -14.18 8.47 7.77
C TRP A 9 -12.66 8.55 7.98
N TYR A 10 -12.01 7.41 8.19
CA TYR A 10 -10.55 7.37 8.28
C TYR A 10 -9.89 7.84 6.98
N GLY A 11 -10.31 7.29 5.84
CA GLY A 11 -9.79 7.71 4.54
C GLY A 11 -10.07 9.19 4.26
N PHE A 12 -11.27 9.68 4.62
CA PHE A 12 -11.63 11.08 4.46
C PHE A 12 -10.69 12.01 5.23
N THR A 13 -10.47 11.74 6.52
CA THR A 13 -9.59 12.57 7.35
C THR A 13 -8.13 12.53 6.89
N LYS A 14 -7.64 11.39 6.39
CA LYS A 14 -6.30 11.30 5.78
C LYS A 14 -6.19 12.09 4.49
N TYR A 15 -7.22 12.06 3.65
CA TYR A 15 -7.24 12.84 2.42
C TYR A 15 -7.37 14.34 2.68
N ALA A 16 -8.16 14.77 3.67
CA ALA A 16 -8.22 16.17 4.08
C ALA A 16 -6.84 16.69 4.52
N GLY A 17 -6.10 15.93 5.34
CA GLY A 17 -4.74 16.30 5.72
C GLY A 17 -3.76 16.38 4.53
N GLU A 18 -3.91 15.49 3.54
CA GLU A 18 -3.17 15.58 2.29
C GLU A 18 -3.48 16.91 1.55
N LEU A 19 -4.74 17.30 1.45
CA LEU A 19 -5.15 18.55 0.80
C LEU A 19 -4.56 19.78 1.50
N GLU A 20 -4.57 19.82 2.83
CA GLU A 20 -3.97 20.93 3.59
C GLU A 20 -2.48 21.11 3.26
N ILE A 21 -1.71 20.01 3.27
CA ILE A 21 -0.28 20.06 2.93
C ILE A 21 -0.08 20.56 1.50
N ARG A 22 -0.88 20.05 0.55
CA ARG A 22 -0.79 20.43 -0.87
C ARG A 22 -1.15 21.89 -1.13
N ASN A 23 -2.00 22.48 -0.30
CA ASN A 23 -2.43 23.87 -0.42
C ASN A 23 -1.43 24.85 0.23
N LEU A 24 -0.71 24.42 1.27
CA LEU A 24 0.14 25.29 2.08
C LEU A 24 1.64 25.17 1.79
N ILE A 25 2.07 24.05 1.22
CA ILE A 25 3.49 23.72 1.06
C ILE A 25 3.74 23.34 -0.40
N GLU A 26 4.72 23.99 -1.05
CA GLU A 26 5.13 23.64 -2.42
C GLU A 26 6.08 22.44 -2.46
N ASN A 27 6.94 22.31 -1.44
CA ASN A 27 7.91 21.23 -1.34
C ASN A 27 7.50 20.19 -0.29
N TYR A 28 6.79 19.16 -0.74
CA TYR A 28 6.35 18.04 0.10
C TYR A 28 6.61 16.70 -0.57
N CYS A 29 6.68 15.64 0.24
CA CYS A 29 6.61 14.26 -0.22
C CYS A 29 5.52 13.54 0.60
N ILE A 30 4.40 13.22 -0.06
CA ILE A 30 3.30 12.48 0.57
C ILE A 30 3.36 11.05 0.09
N ILE A 31 3.62 10.14 1.02
CA ILE A 31 3.67 8.70 0.77
C ILE A 31 2.29 8.10 1.07
N ARG A 32 1.60 7.64 0.03
CA ARG A 32 0.44 6.76 0.19
C ARG A 32 0.93 5.31 0.23
N THR A 33 0.60 4.59 1.29
CA THR A 33 1.03 3.20 1.46
C THR A 33 0.01 2.39 2.28
N SER A 34 0.22 1.08 2.31
CA SER A 34 -0.55 0.13 3.10
C SER A 34 0.39 -1.00 3.52
N PHE A 35 0.29 -1.45 4.77
CA PHE A 35 1.16 -2.50 5.31
C PHE A 35 0.44 -3.40 6.31
N ARG A 36 1.05 -4.55 6.58
CA ARG A 36 0.63 -5.50 7.61
C ARG A 36 1.67 -5.60 8.74
N PRO A 37 1.28 -5.97 9.97
CA PRO A 37 2.23 -6.34 11.02
C PRO A 37 3.14 -7.48 10.55
N VAL A 38 4.36 -7.58 11.09
CA VAL A 38 5.37 -8.57 10.69
C VAL A 38 4.86 -10.02 10.75
N LYS A 39 3.95 -10.30 11.68
CA LYS A 39 3.28 -11.59 11.83
C LYS A 39 1.86 -11.54 11.24
N TRP A 40 1.41 -12.68 10.74
CA TRP A 40 0.01 -12.86 10.37
C TRP A 40 -0.76 -13.48 11.54
N ASP A 41 -1.52 -12.65 12.26
CA ASP A 41 -2.16 -13.06 13.52
C ASP A 41 -3.58 -13.62 13.34
N PHE A 42 -4.13 -13.61 12.12
CA PHE A 42 -5.47 -14.14 11.85
C PHE A 42 -5.41 -15.63 11.48
N PRO A 43 -6.40 -16.44 11.90
CA PRO A 43 -6.43 -17.86 11.56
C PRO A 43 -6.75 -18.11 10.09
N THR A 44 -7.48 -17.17 9.46
CA THR A 44 -7.96 -17.28 8.08
C THR A 44 -7.49 -16.11 7.22
N VAL A 45 -7.59 -16.25 5.91
CA VAL A 45 -7.27 -15.20 4.94
C VAL A 45 -8.09 -15.32 3.67
N TYR A 46 -8.52 -14.18 3.14
CA TYR A 46 -9.23 -14.14 1.86
C TYR A 46 -8.33 -14.47 0.67
N THR A 47 -8.78 -15.37 -0.19
CA THR A 47 -8.09 -15.78 -1.43
C THR A 47 -8.39 -14.85 -2.60
N ASN A 48 -9.57 -14.25 -2.63
CA ASN A 48 -10.07 -13.39 -3.72
C ASN A 48 -9.97 -11.87 -3.43
N VAL A 49 -9.10 -11.47 -2.50
CA VAL A 49 -8.82 -10.06 -2.18
C VAL A 49 -7.36 -9.75 -2.51
N TYR A 50 -7.13 -8.72 -3.31
CA TYR A 50 -5.80 -8.36 -3.83
C TYR A 50 -5.30 -7.05 -3.25
N THR A 51 -3.98 -6.95 -3.06
CA THR A 51 -3.33 -5.78 -2.49
C THR A 51 -1.91 -5.61 -3.03
N SER A 52 -1.40 -4.38 -2.98
CA SER A 52 0.02 -4.04 -3.14
C SER A 52 0.72 -3.87 -1.78
N ALA A 53 -0.01 -4.06 -0.68
CA ALA A 53 0.56 -4.00 0.67
C ALA A 53 1.56 -5.13 0.90
N ASP A 54 2.49 -4.89 1.81
CA ASP A 54 3.41 -5.91 2.30
C ASP A 54 3.61 -5.77 3.81
N TYR A 55 4.42 -6.63 4.39
CA TYR A 55 4.80 -6.55 5.79
C TYR A 55 5.56 -5.26 6.09
N ILE A 56 5.38 -4.72 7.30
CA ILE A 56 5.98 -3.45 7.71
C ILE A 56 7.51 -3.46 7.61
N ASP A 57 8.17 -4.59 7.82
CA ASP A 57 9.62 -4.75 7.66
C ASP A 57 10.10 -4.68 6.19
N ILE A 58 9.19 -4.88 5.24
CA ILE A 58 9.42 -4.68 3.81
C ILE A 58 9.08 -3.23 3.42
N ILE A 59 7.88 -2.75 3.78
CA ILE A 59 7.43 -1.39 3.43
C ILE A 59 8.32 -0.31 4.05
N ALA A 60 8.83 -0.51 5.27
CA ALA A 60 9.75 0.44 5.90
C ALA A 60 11.04 0.61 5.07
N LYS A 61 11.56 -0.46 4.46
CA LYS A 61 12.75 -0.39 3.59
C LYS A 61 12.46 0.39 2.31
N GLU A 62 11.27 0.20 1.73
CA GLU A 62 10.83 0.98 0.56
C GLU A 62 10.67 2.47 0.90
N ILE A 63 10.17 2.80 2.09
CA ILE A 63 10.08 4.19 2.57
C ILE A 63 11.47 4.80 2.73
N ILE A 64 12.41 4.09 3.37
CA ILE A 64 13.80 4.55 3.51
C ILE A 64 14.43 4.81 2.13
N LEU A 65 14.21 3.90 1.18
CA LEU A 65 14.68 4.07 -0.19
C LEU A 65 14.07 5.31 -0.86
N CYS A 66 12.78 5.57 -0.64
CA CYS A 66 12.11 6.77 -1.16
C CYS A 66 12.68 8.06 -0.57
N LEU A 67 13.02 8.08 0.72
CA LEU A 67 13.64 9.25 1.36
C LEU A 67 14.98 9.58 0.71
N ASN A 68 15.77 8.57 0.32
CA ASN A 68 17.04 8.78 -0.39
C ASN A 68 16.87 9.36 -1.80
N TYR A 69 15.68 9.29 -2.38
CA TYR A 69 15.41 9.81 -3.74
C TYR A 69 15.01 11.27 -3.76
N ASN A 70 14.71 11.86 -2.61
CA ASN A 70 14.28 13.26 -2.45
C ASN A 70 13.16 13.64 -3.44
N LEU A 71 12.13 12.81 -3.53
CA LEU A 71 11.00 13.02 -4.43
C LEU A 71 10.11 14.17 -3.93
N ASN A 72 9.50 14.89 -4.87
CA ASN A 72 8.48 15.90 -4.59
C ASN A 72 7.12 15.42 -5.13
N GLY A 73 6.06 15.69 -4.37
CA GLY A 73 4.68 15.36 -4.72
C GLY A 73 4.16 14.14 -3.99
N ILE A 74 3.23 13.43 -4.63
CA ILE A 74 2.59 12.23 -4.09
C ILE A 74 3.21 11.00 -4.73
N ILE A 75 3.60 10.03 -3.90
CA ILE A 75 4.13 8.74 -4.34
C ILE A 75 3.37 7.60 -3.65
N HIS A 76 3.06 6.56 -4.41
CA HIS A 76 2.39 5.36 -3.91
C HIS A 76 3.45 4.27 -3.70
N ILE A 77 3.73 3.96 -2.43
CA ILE A 77 4.73 2.94 -2.08
C ILE A 77 4.01 1.64 -1.73
N GLY A 78 4.40 0.59 -2.43
CA GLY A 78 3.95 -0.78 -2.22
C GLY A 78 4.81 -1.76 -3.03
N THR A 79 4.38 -3.00 -3.05
CA THR A 79 5.02 -4.11 -3.76
C THR A 79 4.09 -4.64 -4.85
N PRO A 80 4.56 -5.51 -5.78
CA PRO A 80 3.70 -6.02 -6.85
C PRO A 80 2.42 -6.63 -6.30
N THR A 81 1.31 -6.39 -7.00
CA THR A 81 0.00 -6.86 -6.57
C THR A 81 -0.01 -8.38 -6.39
N LYS A 82 -0.59 -8.80 -5.26
CA LYS A 82 -0.75 -10.20 -4.86
C LYS A 82 -2.07 -10.38 -4.12
N SER A 83 -2.59 -11.59 -4.06
CA SER A 83 -3.71 -11.93 -3.18
C SER A 83 -3.29 -11.83 -1.71
N LEU A 84 -4.24 -11.58 -0.80
CA LEU A 84 -3.98 -11.64 0.63
C LEU A 84 -3.51 -13.03 1.05
N TYR A 85 -3.99 -14.09 0.39
CA TYR A 85 -3.54 -15.44 0.63
C TYR A 85 -2.05 -15.63 0.31
N GLU A 86 -1.58 -15.17 -0.86
CA GLU A 86 -0.16 -15.20 -1.22
C GLU A 86 0.69 -14.40 -0.22
N LEU A 87 0.22 -13.23 0.20
CA LEU A 87 0.90 -12.43 1.22
C LEU A 87 1.00 -13.19 2.55
N ALA A 88 -0.12 -13.70 3.07
CA ALA A 88 -0.20 -14.38 4.37
C ALA A 88 0.66 -15.65 4.42
N LYS A 89 0.67 -16.41 3.33
CA LYS A 89 1.40 -17.69 3.22
C LYS A 89 2.91 -17.53 3.41
N VAL A 90 3.46 -16.35 3.13
CA VAL A 90 4.88 -16.02 3.37
C VAL A 90 5.25 -16.11 4.86
N ARG A 91 4.34 -15.75 5.77
CA ARG A 91 4.59 -15.79 7.23
C ARG A 91 3.90 -16.94 7.94
N ASN A 92 2.83 -17.48 7.37
CA ASN A 92 2.12 -18.62 7.90
C ASN A 92 1.77 -19.62 6.78
N PRO A 93 2.63 -20.63 6.52
CA PRO A 93 2.37 -21.65 5.49
C PRO A 93 1.09 -22.47 5.70
N TYR A 94 0.58 -22.52 6.93
CA TYR A 94 -0.62 -23.28 7.32
C TYR A 94 -1.88 -22.40 7.42
N ILE A 95 -1.85 -21.19 6.89
CA ILE A 95 -2.99 -20.27 6.92
C ILE A 95 -4.22 -20.89 6.24
N ILE A 96 -5.40 -20.73 6.86
CA ILE A 96 -6.65 -21.28 6.34
C ILE A 96 -7.20 -20.34 5.26
N PRO A 97 -7.35 -20.78 4.00
CA PRO A 97 -7.93 -19.96 2.95
C PRO A 97 -9.44 -19.84 3.11
N GLU A 98 -9.97 -18.65 2.86
CA GLU A 98 -11.42 -18.38 2.80
C GLU A 98 -11.72 -17.54 1.55
N GLU A 99 -12.92 -17.67 1.00
CA GLU A 99 -13.39 -16.77 -0.03
C GLU A 99 -14.20 -15.64 0.61
N CYS A 100 -13.91 -14.39 0.23
CA CYS A 100 -14.74 -13.28 0.66
C CYS A 100 -16.02 -13.28 -0.19
N SER A 101 -17.15 -13.66 0.41
CA SER A 101 -18.47 -13.69 -0.25
C SER A 101 -19.22 -12.35 -0.22
N ASP A 102 -18.85 -11.45 0.69
CA ASP A 102 -19.46 -10.12 0.80
C ASP A 102 -19.12 -9.28 -0.44
N GLU A 103 -20.11 -8.99 -1.27
CA GLU A 103 -19.96 -8.19 -2.48
C GLU A 103 -19.65 -6.72 -2.19
N THR A 104 -20.03 -6.21 -1.02
CA THR A 104 -19.74 -4.84 -0.60
C THR A 104 -18.29 -4.69 -0.13
N PHE A 105 -17.62 -5.80 0.19
CA PHE A 105 -16.23 -5.78 0.61
C PHE A 105 -15.29 -5.53 -0.58
N PRO A 106 -14.43 -4.49 -0.54
CA PRO A 106 -13.52 -4.19 -1.65
C PRO A 106 -12.53 -5.32 -1.92
N LYS A 107 -12.66 -5.97 -3.08
CA LYS A 107 -11.76 -7.06 -3.51
C LYS A 107 -10.41 -6.56 -4.03
N ARG A 108 -10.35 -5.31 -4.50
CA ARG A 108 -9.11 -4.65 -4.94
C ARG A 108 -8.74 -3.56 -3.95
N ARG A 109 -7.56 -3.71 -3.35
CA ARG A 109 -7.00 -2.82 -2.32
C ARG A 109 -5.55 -2.46 -2.60
N ASP A 110 -5.13 -2.63 -3.84
CA ASP A 110 -3.82 -2.26 -4.35
C ASP A 110 -3.78 -0.78 -4.74
N LEU A 111 -2.62 -0.18 -4.55
CA LEU A 111 -2.28 1.18 -4.97
C LEU A 111 -1.73 1.15 -6.40
N ASN A 112 -1.80 2.28 -7.10
CA ASN A 112 -1.06 2.43 -8.37
C ASN A 112 0.42 2.72 -8.06
N ILE A 113 1.23 1.67 -8.05
CA ILE A 113 2.66 1.73 -7.71
C ILE A 113 3.58 1.98 -8.92
N ASP A 114 3.03 2.30 -10.10
CA ASP A 114 3.82 2.40 -11.34
C ASP A 114 4.92 3.46 -11.23
N ASN A 115 4.59 4.61 -10.65
CA ASN A 115 5.55 5.69 -10.42
C ASN A 115 6.67 5.26 -9.47
N TRP A 116 6.37 4.47 -8.43
CA TRP A 116 7.40 3.99 -7.51
C TRP A 116 8.37 3.04 -8.20
N PHE A 117 7.86 2.13 -9.03
CA PHE A 117 8.67 1.23 -9.83
C PHE A 117 9.49 1.97 -10.89
N PHE A 118 8.92 3.02 -11.50
CA PHE A 118 9.63 3.89 -12.41
C PHE A 118 10.82 4.59 -11.71
N GLU A 119 10.61 5.19 -10.54
CA GLU A 119 11.66 5.88 -9.80
C GLU A 119 12.78 4.92 -9.35
N LYS A 120 12.43 3.69 -8.97
CA LYS A 120 13.41 2.62 -8.65
C LYS A 120 14.23 2.19 -9.86
N ARG A 121 13.60 1.91 -11.01
CA ARG A 121 14.31 1.55 -12.26
C ARG A 121 15.25 2.66 -12.72
N LYS A 122 14.78 3.91 -12.68
CA LYS A 122 15.58 5.10 -13.04
C LYS A 122 16.88 5.23 -12.24
N ARG A 123 16.94 4.64 -11.03
CA ARG A 123 18.08 4.73 -10.10
C ARG A 123 18.82 3.40 -9.89
N GLY A 124 18.53 2.37 -10.67
CA GLY A 124 19.23 1.07 -10.61
C GLY A 124 18.90 0.22 -9.38
N ASN A 125 17.72 0.39 -8.78
CA ASN A 125 17.27 -0.35 -7.59
C ASN A 125 16.18 -1.40 -7.92
N LEU A 126 16.10 -1.83 -9.18
CA LEU A 126 15.21 -2.88 -9.71
C LEU A 126 15.91 -3.66 -10.82
#